data_AF-A0A2T6BP21-F1
#
_entry.id   AF-A0A2T6BP21-F1
#
_cell.length_a   1.000
_cell.length_b   1.000
_cell.length_c   1.000
_cell.angle_alpha   90.00
_cell.angle_beta   90.00
_cell.angle_gamma   90.00
#
_symmetry.space_group_name_H-M   'P 1'
#
loop_
_entity.id
_entity.type
_entity.pdbx_description
1 polymer ?
#
loop_
_entity_poly.entity_id
_entity_poly.type
_entity_poly.pdbx_seq_one_letter_code
_entity_poly.pdbx_strand_id
1 'polypeptide(L)'
;MTLSRSSVVKLPAQAKPALVRLSAAGLTVGTPVMTSTGKRPIEELKSGDRVLTKDLGMQVVKCIAFRDADLESSPDLSPIRVPPGAFGHERPGQDIYLAPSQQIALRHRMFDVLFASREVLVAARDLVGVAGIERVSGLRGVTYVSLGFMKRHLLYCGNLALDLGPGCQTTTRPALSVEEARLATNLLRPHVPSHAQAAAFPLH
;
A
#
# COMPACT_ATOMS: atom_id res chain seq x y z
N MET A 1 36.53 61.27 5.73
CA MET A 1 35.05 61.22 5.69
C MET A 1 34.64 60.14 4.70
N THR A 2 34.45 58.91 5.17
CA THR A 2 33.14 58.26 5.41
C THR A 2 32.43 57.85 4.12
N LEU A 3 32.70 56.61 3.65
CA LEU A 3 31.79 55.44 3.65
C LEU A 3 30.74 55.44 2.51
N SER A 4 31.03 54.72 1.42
CA SER A 4 29.98 54.12 0.60
C SER A 4 29.77 52.68 1.09
N ARG A 5 28.75 52.50 1.93
CA ARG A 5 28.33 51.17 2.40
C ARG A 5 27.60 50.48 1.25
N SER A 6 28.22 49.45 0.70
CA SER A 6 27.57 48.47 -0.16
C SER A 6 26.42 47.81 0.60
N SER A 7 25.20 48.09 0.16
CA SER A 7 23.99 47.41 0.62
C SER A 7 23.99 45.99 0.07
N VAL A 8 24.56 45.06 0.83
CA VAL A 8 24.43 43.62 0.57
C VAL A 8 22.98 43.23 0.84
N VAL A 9 22.21 43.03 -0.22
CA VAL A 9 20.87 42.44 -0.15
C VAL A 9 21.04 41.00 0.33
N LYS A 10 20.74 40.74 1.60
CA LYS A 10 20.59 39.38 2.12
C LYS A 10 19.29 38.81 1.54
N LEU A 11 19.41 37.98 0.51
CA LEU A 11 18.33 37.11 0.06
C LEU A 11 17.85 36.27 1.27
N PRO A 12 16.54 36.20 1.57
CA PRO A 12 16.06 35.31 2.61
C PRO A 12 16.49 33.89 2.26
N ALA A 13 17.02 33.17 3.24
CA ALA A 13 17.44 31.78 3.09
C ALA A 13 16.30 31.00 2.41
N GLN A 14 16.51 30.65 1.13
CA GLN A 14 15.55 29.83 0.40
C GLN A 14 15.48 28.50 1.14
N ALA A 15 14.37 28.26 1.85
CA ALA A 15 14.07 26.95 2.38
C ALA A 15 14.05 26.00 1.19
N LYS A 16 15.08 25.16 1.08
CA LYS A 16 15.21 24.14 0.04
C LYS A 16 13.86 23.42 -0.03
N PRO A 17 13.10 23.48 -1.14
CA PRO A 17 11.81 22.82 -1.17
C PRO A 17 12.07 21.35 -0.87
N ALA A 18 11.52 20.84 0.23
CA ALA A 18 11.61 19.44 0.56
C ALA A 18 10.99 18.69 -0.61
N LEU A 19 11.83 18.02 -1.41
CA LEU A 19 11.42 17.35 -2.64
C LEU A 19 10.32 16.35 -2.28
N VAL A 20 9.08 16.66 -2.64
CA VAL A 20 7.97 15.74 -2.46
C VAL A 20 8.19 14.59 -3.43
N ARG A 21 8.31 13.37 -2.90
CA ARG A 21 8.55 12.18 -3.70
C ARG A 21 7.29 11.33 -3.69
N LEU A 22 6.87 10.88 -4.87
CA LEU A 22 5.69 10.05 -5.06
C LEU A 22 5.97 8.62 -4.61
N SER A 23 4.91 7.93 -4.15
CA SER A 23 4.96 6.48 -3.96
C SER A 23 5.32 5.79 -5.28
N ALA A 24 6.14 4.74 -5.21
CA ALA A 24 6.40 3.86 -6.36
C ALA A 24 5.21 2.91 -6.67
N ALA A 25 4.10 3.12 -5.97
CA ALA A 25 3.04 2.18 -5.70
C ALA A 25 1.71 2.91 -5.90
N GLY A 26 0.76 2.26 -6.60
CA GLY A 26 -0.45 2.90 -7.11
C GLY A 26 -1.72 2.17 -6.68
N LEU A 27 -2.71 2.97 -6.30
CA LEU A 27 -4.07 2.55 -6.00
C LEU A 27 -4.97 2.86 -7.19
N THR A 28 -6.05 2.12 -7.37
CA THR A 28 -7.05 2.46 -8.40
C THR A 28 -8.07 3.46 -7.87
N VAL A 29 -8.73 4.17 -8.79
CA VAL A 29 -9.88 5.02 -8.47
C VAL A 29 -10.96 4.22 -7.72
N GLY A 30 -11.67 4.88 -6.82
CA GLY A 30 -12.65 4.27 -5.92
C GLY A 30 -12.07 3.63 -4.67
N THR A 31 -10.73 3.54 -4.54
CA THR A 31 -10.11 2.97 -3.33
C THR A 31 -10.41 3.85 -2.11
N PRO A 32 -11.08 3.32 -1.07
CA PRO A 32 -11.47 4.12 0.09
C PRO A 32 -10.28 4.37 1.02
N VAL A 33 -9.96 5.64 1.24
CA VAL A 33 -8.92 6.12 2.15
C VAL A 33 -9.55 6.72 3.40
N MET A 34 -9.04 6.38 4.58
CA MET A 34 -9.49 7.00 5.82
C MET A 34 -8.91 8.41 5.97
N THR A 35 -9.78 9.41 6.06
CA THR A 35 -9.42 10.84 6.23
C THR A 35 -9.95 11.39 7.55
N SER A 36 -9.63 12.65 7.88
CA SER A 36 -10.13 13.30 9.11
C SER A 36 -11.66 13.46 9.14
N THR A 37 -12.30 13.42 7.96
CA THR A 37 -13.74 13.61 7.80
C THR A 37 -14.46 12.30 7.47
N GLY A 38 -13.78 11.15 7.56
CA GLY A 38 -14.32 9.83 7.24
C GLY A 38 -13.65 9.18 6.04
N LYS A 39 -14.25 8.09 5.53
CA LYS A 39 -13.74 7.37 4.35
C LYS A 39 -14.07 8.18 3.09
N ARG A 40 -13.06 8.49 2.27
CA ARG A 40 -13.21 9.18 0.99
C ARG A 40 -12.48 8.40 -0.10
N PRO A 41 -12.97 8.39 -1.34
CA PRO A 41 -12.26 7.76 -2.44
C PRO A 41 -10.94 8.52 -2.72
N ILE A 42 -9.91 7.79 -3.15
CA ILE A 42 -8.55 8.33 -3.27
C ILE A 42 -8.44 9.48 -4.29
N GLU A 43 -9.21 9.42 -5.37
CA GLU A 43 -9.25 10.41 -6.44
C GLU A 43 -9.81 11.77 -6.01
N GLU A 44 -10.57 11.82 -4.91
CA GLU A 44 -11.09 13.07 -4.37
C GLU A 44 -10.14 13.76 -3.38
N LEU A 45 -9.06 13.09 -3.00
CA LEU A 45 -8.06 13.67 -2.11
C LEU A 45 -7.36 14.83 -2.82
N LYS A 46 -6.91 15.81 -2.03
CA LYS A 46 -6.12 16.94 -2.51
C LYS A 46 -4.88 17.14 -1.65
N SER A 47 -3.89 17.83 -2.20
CA SER A 47 -2.76 18.31 -1.40
C SER A 47 -3.29 19.15 -0.23
N GLY A 48 -2.81 18.86 0.98
CA GLY A 48 -3.32 19.45 2.22
C GLY A 48 -4.28 18.56 3.00
N ASP A 49 -4.91 17.57 2.36
CA ASP A 49 -5.82 16.65 3.06
C ASP A 49 -5.07 15.79 4.09
N ARG A 50 -5.75 15.47 5.19
CA ARG A 50 -5.21 14.63 6.26
C ARG A 50 -5.75 13.22 6.16
N VAL A 51 -4.85 12.26 6.04
CA VAL A 51 -5.15 10.84 5.92
C VAL A 51 -4.63 10.06 7.12
N LEU A 52 -5.35 9.04 7.54
CA LEU A 52 -5.00 8.21 8.69
C LEU A 52 -3.93 7.20 8.31
N THR A 53 -2.72 7.42 8.81
CA THR A 53 -1.61 6.48 8.70
C THR A 53 -1.60 5.52 9.89
N LYS A 54 -1.05 4.32 9.67
CA LYS A 54 -0.95 3.28 10.69
C LYS A 54 -0.07 3.68 11.88
N ASP A 55 1.09 4.26 11.60
CA ASP A 55 2.14 4.44 12.61
C ASP A 55 2.13 5.83 13.27
N LEU A 56 1.73 6.87 12.54
CA LEU A 56 1.90 8.27 12.94
C LEU A 56 0.58 9.06 12.96
N GLY A 57 -0.56 8.35 12.99
CA GLY A 57 -1.88 8.97 12.99
C GLY A 57 -2.14 9.80 11.72
N MET A 58 -2.75 10.98 11.87
CA MET A 58 -3.14 11.81 10.74
C MET A 58 -1.94 12.51 10.09
N GLN A 59 -1.69 12.23 8.81
CA GLN A 59 -0.60 12.84 8.04
C GLN A 59 -1.14 13.61 6.84
N VAL A 60 -0.45 14.71 6.50
CA VAL A 60 -0.85 15.60 5.42
C VAL A 60 -0.33 15.07 4.08
N VAL A 61 -1.23 14.87 3.12
CA VAL A 61 -0.89 14.56 1.74
C VAL A 61 -0.23 15.79 1.11
N LYS A 62 0.94 15.61 0.50
CA LYS A 62 1.72 16.72 -0.08
C LYS A 62 1.52 16.87 -1.58
N CYS A 63 1.40 15.76 -2.28
CA CYS A 63 1.01 15.76 -3.68
C CYS A 63 0.24 14.49 -4.02
N ILE A 64 -0.42 14.52 -5.16
CA ILE A 64 -1.19 13.41 -5.72
C ILE A 64 -0.81 13.35 -7.18
N ALA A 65 -0.54 12.15 -7.68
CA ALA A 65 -0.23 11.92 -9.08
C ALA A 65 -1.14 10.83 -9.63
N PHE A 66 -1.56 11.04 -10.87
CA PHE A 66 -2.31 10.09 -11.66
C PHE A 66 -1.36 9.55 -12.73
N ARG A 67 -1.40 8.24 -12.94
CA ARG A 67 -0.63 7.57 -13.97
C ARG A 67 -1.56 6.63 -14.72
N ASP A 68 -1.83 7.00 -15.96
CA ASP A 68 -2.50 6.10 -16.89
C ASP A 68 -1.52 5.03 -17.36
N ALA A 69 -1.97 3.80 -17.39
CA ALA A 69 -1.26 2.65 -17.92
C ALA A 69 -2.11 2.05 -19.04
N ASP A 70 -1.51 1.97 -20.22
CA ASP A 70 -2.03 1.20 -21.33
C ASP A 70 -1.70 -0.28 -21.12
N LEU A 71 -2.74 -1.09 -20.98
CA LEU A 71 -2.61 -2.51 -20.67
C LEU A 71 -2.54 -3.36 -21.94
N GLU A 72 -2.87 -2.82 -23.11
CA GLU A 72 -2.65 -3.49 -24.39
C GLU A 72 -1.15 -3.57 -24.70
N SER A 73 -0.41 -2.49 -24.44
CA SER A 73 1.06 -2.46 -24.62
C SER A 73 1.84 -2.98 -23.42
N SER A 74 1.30 -2.88 -22.20
CA SER A 74 1.97 -3.30 -20.96
C SER A 74 1.05 -4.14 -20.07
N PRO A 75 0.72 -5.38 -20.46
CA PRO A 75 -0.22 -6.24 -19.71
C PRO A 75 0.27 -6.60 -18.31
N ASP A 76 1.58 -6.54 -18.05
CA ASP A 76 2.15 -6.76 -16.72
C ASP A 76 1.81 -5.69 -15.69
N LEU A 77 1.32 -4.53 -16.14
CA LEU A 77 0.78 -3.48 -15.28
C LEU A 77 -0.69 -3.69 -14.94
N SER A 78 -1.31 -4.81 -15.35
CA SER A 78 -2.71 -5.09 -15.05
C SER A 78 -2.94 -5.14 -13.54
N PRO A 79 -4.03 -4.54 -13.04
CA PRO A 79 -4.26 -4.44 -11.61
C PRO A 79 -4.46 -5.81 -10.97
N ILE A 80 -4.02 -5.94 -9.73
CA ILE A 80 -4.28 -7.09 -8.87
C ILE A 80 -5.53 -6.80 -8.07
N ARG A 81 -6.56 -7.63 -8.24
CA ARG A 81 -7.77 -7.60 -7.44
C ARG A 81 -7.52 -8.32 -6.13
N VAL A 82 -7.80 -7.63 -5.03
CA VAL A 82 -7.80 -8.18 -3.67
C VAL A 82 -9.26 -8.24 -3.21
N PRO A 83 -9.88 -9.44 -3.16
CA PRO A 83 -11.28 -9.57 -2.80
C PRO A 83 -11.51 -9.31 -1.30
N PRO A 84 -12.75 -8.99 -0.89
CA PRO A 84 -13.07 -8.81 0.51
C PRO A 84 -12.72 -10.06 1.33
N GLY A 85 -12.13 -9.85 2.51
CA GLY A 85 -11.75 -10.94 3.41
C GLY A 85 -10.55 -11.78 2.97
N ALA A 86 -9.81 -11.39 1.91
CA ALA A 86 -8.62 -12.11 1.43
C ALA A 86 -7.57 -12.39 2.53
N PHE A 87 -7.48 -11.54 3.55
CA PHE A 87 -6.57 -11.69 4.69
C PHE A 87 -7.29 -11.97 6.02
N GLY A 88 -8.56 -12.41 5.95
CA GLY A 88 -9.42 -12.65 7.11
C GLY A 88 -9.98 -11.36 7.74
N HIS A 89 -10.93 -11.52 8.67
CA HIS A 89 -11.53 -10.41 9.45
C HIS A 89 -11.99 -9.19 8.63
N GLU A 90 -12.62 -9.43 7.47
CA GLU A 90 -13.08 -8.36 6.56
C GLU A 90 -11.94 -7.41 6.11
N ARG A 91 -10.77 -8.01 5.80
CA ARG A 91 -9.61 -7.30 5.23
C ARG A 91 -9.29 -7.84 3.83
N PRO A 92 -9.48 -7.04 2.78
CA PRO A 92 -10.20 -5.75 2.76
C PRO A 92 -11.71 -5.93 3.04
N GLY A 93 -12.40 -4.83 3.33
CA GLY A 93 -13.87 -4.85 3.54
C GLY A 93 -14.69 -4.86 2.25
N GLN A 94 -14.04 -4.63 1.11
CA GLN A 94 -14.61 -4.62 -0.24
C GLN A 94 -13.50 -4.97 -1.23
N ASP A 95 -13.82 -5.15 -2.51
CA ASP A 95 -12.81 -5.30 -3.55
C ASP A 95 -11.89 -4.06 -3.59
N ILE A 96 -10.58 -4.31 -3.61
CA ILE A 96 -9.56 -3.27 -3.82
C ILE A 96 -8.68 -3.72 -4.99
N TYR A 97 -8.39 -2.80 -5.90
CA TYR A 97 -7.49 -3.05 -7.01
C TYR A 97 -6.20 -2.26 -6.83
N LEU A 98 -5.08 -2.98 -6.91
CA LEU A 98 -3.74 -2.49 -6.59
C LEU A 98 -2.83 -2.62 -7.80
N ALA A 99 -1.87 -1.70 -7.95
CA ALA A 99 -0.78 -1.90 -8.88
C ALA A 99 0.03 -3.16 -8.50
N PRO A 100 0.57 -3.93 -9.45
CA PRO A 100 1.36 -5.14 -9.18
C PRO A 100 2.54 -4.94 -8.21
N SER A 101 3.19 -3.78 -8.26
CA SER A 101 4.31 -3.42 -7.38
C SER A 101 3.88 -2.88 -6.01
N GLN A 102 2.56 -2.70 -5.77
CA GLN A 102 2.05 -2.15 -4.52
C GLN A 102 2.37 -3.08 -3.36
N GLN A 103 3.04 -2.53 -2.35
CA GLN A 103 3.41 -3.26 -1.16
C GLN A 103 2.27 -3.20 -0.14
N ILE A 104 1.87 -4.37 0.35
CA ILE A 104 0.85 -4.57 1.37
C ILE A 104 1.57 -4.96 2.66
N ALA A 105 1.28 -4.28 3.76
CA ALA A 105 1.77 -4.63 5.07
C ALA A 105 0.92 -5.75 5.67
N LEU A 106 1.55 -6.90 5.87
CA LEU A 106 0.94 -8.11 6.39
C LEU A 106 1.50 -8.44 7.76
N ARG A 107 0.64 -8.95 8.64
CA ARG A 107 1.00 -9.34 10.01
C ARG A 107 0.58 -10.76 10.26
N HIS A 108 1.49 -11.55 10.83
CA HIS A 108 1.21 -12.92 11.23
C HIS A 108 2.12 -13.32 12.40
N ARG A 109 1.61 -14.16 13.29
CA ARG A 109 2.36 -14.61 14.50
C ARG A 109 3.68 -15.31 14.18
N MET A 110 3.76 -15.98 13.04
CA MET A 110 4.96 -16.70 12.62
C MET A 110 5.99 -15.81 11.90
N PHE A 111 5.64 -14.57 11.53
CA PHE A 111 6.59 -13.69 10.85
C PHE A 111 7.75 -13.27 11.77
N ASP A 112 7.52 -13.19 13.08
CA ASP A 112 8.60 -12.98 14.06
C ASP A 112 9.66 -14.08 13.98
N VAL A 113 9.25 -15.32 13.73
CA VAL A 113 10.15 -16.47 13.66
C VAL A 113 10.83 -16.56 12.29
N LEU A 114 10.10 -16.30 11.21
CA LEU A 114 10.58 -16.49 9.85
C LEU A 114 11.37 -15.29 9.29
N PHE A 115 10.99 -14.08 9.68
CA PHE A 115 11.49 -12.83 9.10
C PHE A 115 12.02 -11.85 10.15
N ALA A 116 12.13 -12.28 11.42
CA ALA A 116 12.51 -11.42 12.55
C ALA A 116 11.67 -10.13 12.67
N SER A 117 10.42 -10.14 12.18
CA SER A 117 9.52 -8.98 12.19
C SER A 117 8.05 -9.40 12.28
N ARG A 118 7.26 -8.69 13.10
CA ARG A 118 5.80 -8.89 13.23
C ARG A 118 5.02 -8.50 11.98
N GLU A 119 5.61 -7.63 11.18
CA GLU A 119 4.98 -7.02 10.02
C GLU A 119 5.96 -6.98 8.86
N VAL A 120 5.52 -7.48 7.72
CA VAL A 120 6.33 -7.61 6.51
C VAL A 120 5.61 -6.93 5.35
N LEU A 121 6.37 -6.47 4.38
CA LEU A 121 5.82 -5.89 3.15
C LEU A 121 5.88 -6.93 2.03
N VAL A 122 4.76 -7.16 1.37
CA VAL A 122 4.65 -8.09 0.24
C VAL A 122 4.02 -7.37 -0.95
N ALA A 123 4.59 -7.56 -2.14
CA ALA A 123 4.02 -6.98 -3.35
C ALA A 123 2.69 -7.68 -3.70
N ALA A 124 1.71 -6.92 -4.18
CA ALA A 124 0.41 -7.45 -4.59
C ALA A 124 0.53 -8.57 -5.63
N ARG A 125 1.48 -8.47 -6.57
CA ARG A 125 1.73 -9.51 -7.58
C ARG A 125 2.19 -10.86 -6.99
N ASP A 126 2.87 -10.84 -5.85
CA ASP A 126 3.41 -12.05 -5.21
C ASP A 126 2.34 -12.76 -4.37
N LEU A 127 1.18 -12.13 -4.19
CA LEU A 127 0.01 -12.65 -3.49
C LEU A 127 -1.02 -13.28 -4.44
N VAL A 128 -0.77 -13.30 -5.75
CA VAL A 128 -1.69 -13.89 -6.73
C VAL A 128 -1.85 -15.40 -6.48
N GLY A 129 -3.09 -15.89 -6.54
CA GLY A 129 -3.44 -17.30 -6.29
C GLY A 129 -3.75 -17.62 -4.84
N VAL A 130 -4.03 -16.60 -4.03
CA VAL A 130 -4.17 -16.73 -2.57
C VAL A 130 -5.48 -16.08 -2.17
N ALA A 131 -6.36 -16.84 -1.51
CA ALA A 131 -7.65 -16.34 -1.02
C ALA A 131 -8.45 -15.54 -2.07
N GLY A 132 -8.40 -15.97 -3.34
CA GLY A 132 -9.09 -15.32 -4.46
C GLY A 132 -8.40 -14.07 -5.02
N ILE A 133 -7.19 -13.72 -4.56
CA ILE A 133 -6.38 -12.64 -5.14
C ILE A 133 -5.95 -13.04 -6.55
N GLU A 134 -6.26 -12.20 -7.52
CA GLU A 134 -6.06 -12.49 -8.95
C GLU A 134 -5.65 -11.24 -9.73
N ARG A 135 -4.96 -11.44 -10.86
CA ARG A 135 -4.71 -10.36 -11.82
C ARG A 135 -5.96 -10.17 -12.68
N VAL A 136 -6.44 -8.94 -12.78
CA VAL A 136 -7.59 -8.62 -13.63
C VAL A 136 -7.18 -8.73 -15.10
N SER A 137 -8.00 -9.43 -15.90
CA SER A 137 -7.81 -9.58 -17.34
C SER A 137 -8.87 -8.81 -18.13
N GLY A 138 -8.61 -8.58 -19.42
CA GLY A 138 -9.59 -7.95 -20.33
C GLY A 138 -9.72 -6.43 -20.23
N LEU A 139 -8.84 -5.76 -19.47
CA LEU A 139 -8.78 -4.30 -19.41
C LEU A 139 -7.86 -3.77 -20.52
N ARG A 140 -8.26 -2.65 -21.14
CA ARG A 140 -7.44 -1.93 -22.13
C ARG A 140 -6.53 -0.88 -21.49
N GLY A 141 -6.96 -0.30 -20.37
CA GLY A 141 -6.20 0.70 -19.65
C GLY A 141 -6.66 0.81 -18.20
N VAL A 142 -5.81 1.40 -17.37
CA VAL A 142 -6.09 1.64 -15.95
C VAL A 142 -5.41 2.93 -15.49
N THR A 143 -6.06 3.68 -14.61
CA THR A 143 -5.47 4.86 -13.96
C THR A 143 -5.07 4.51 -12.54
N TYR A 144 -3.78 4.66 -12.25
CA TYR A 144 -3.22 4.52 -10.92
C TYR A 144 -3.03 5.87 -10.24
N VAL A 145 -3.42 5.95 -8.98
CA VAL A 145 -3.29 7.11 -8.11
C VAL A 145 -2.20 6.85 -7.09
N SER A 146 -1.23 7.76 -7.01
CA SER A 146 -0.10 7.73 -6.09
C SER A 146 -0.14 8.95 -5.19
N LEU A 147 0.13 8.76 -3.89
CA LEU A 147 0.17 9.85 -2.91
C LEU A 147 1.63 10.15 -2.56
N GLY A 148 1.96 11.44 -2.50
CA GLY A 148 3.27 11.91 -2.07
C GLY A 148 3.25 12.40 -0.62
N PHE A 149 4.20 11.90 0.16
CA PHE A 149 4.42 12.29 1.55
C PHE A 149 5.88 12.72 1.77
N MET A 150 6.15 13.39 2.88
CA MET A 150 7.53 13.75 3.27
C MET A 150 8.31 12.55 3.81
N LYS A 151 7.62 11.62 4.47
CA LYS A 151 8.19 10.40 5.04
C LYS A 151 7.40 9.19 4.54
N ARG A 152 8.00 8.00 4.64
CA ARG A 152 7.24 6.76 4.40
C ARG A 152 6.16 6.58 5.46
N HIS A 153 4.98 6.22 4.99
CA HIS A 153 3.85 5.91 5.85
C HIS A 153 3.09 4.72 5.27
N LEU A 154 2.57 3.89 6.17
CA LEU A 154 1.53 2.92 5.84
C LEU A 154 0.18 3.61 5.94
N LEU A 155 -0.62 3.54 4.88
CA LEU A 155 -1.94 4.13 4.81
C LEU A 155 -3.02 3.05 4.90
N TYR A 156 -4.08 3.33 5.67
CA TYR A 156 -5.26 2.46 5.70
C TYR A 156 -6.15 2.71 4.47
N CYS A 157 -6.17 1.74 3.56
CA CYS A 157 -6.98 1.72 2.35
C CYS A 157 -7.92 0.50 2.40
N GLY A 158 -9.23 0.73 2.54
CA GLY A 158 -10.23 -0.34 2.69
C GLY A 158 -9.87 -1.41 3.72
N ASN A 159 -9.39 -0.98 4.89
CA ASN A 159 -8.91 -1.80 6.01
C ASN A 159 -7.58 -2.56 5.78
N LEU A 160 -6.90 -2.34 4.66
CA LEU A 160 -5.53 -2.80 4.41
C LEU A 160 -4.52 -1.71 4.72
N ALA A 161 -3.37 -2.09 5.28
CA ALA A 161 -2.25 -1.18 5.44
C ALA A 161 -1.36 -1.28 4.20
N LEU A 162 -1.26 -0.21 3.43
CA LEU A 162 -0.51 -0.16 2.17
C LEU A 162 0.65 0.82 2.29
N ASP A 163 1.81 0.45 1.76
CA ASP A 163 2.96 1.33 1.75
C ASP A 163 2.88 2.33 0.59
N LEU A 164 2.76 3.60 0.96
CA LEU A 164 2.75 4.73 0.02
C LEU A 164 3.95 5.65 0.28
N GLY A 165 4.99 5.13 0.89
CA GLY A 165 6.22 5.86 1.12
C GLY A 165 6.99 6.14 -0.17
N PRO A 166 7.75 7.25 -0.22
CA PRO A 166 8.62 7.52 -1.34
C PRO A 166 9.67 6.41 -1.52
N GLY A 167 9.81 5.93 -2.75
CA GLY A 167 10.59 4.72 -3.08
C GLY A 167 12.07 4.75 -2.66
N CYS A 168 12.65 5.93 -2.42
CA CYS A 168 14.06 6.09 -2.03
C CYS A 168 14.33 6.00 -0.52
N GLN A 169 13.30 5.94 0.33
CA GLN A 169 13.48 5.84 1.77
C GLN A 169 13.50 4.37 2.19
N THR A 170 14.33 4.03 3.18
CA THR A 170 14.39 2.68 3.77
C THR A 170 13.16 2.44 4.65
N THR A 171 12.60 1.23 4.57
CA THR A 171 11.51 0.78 5.44
C THR A 171 12.08 0.15 6.70
N THR A 172 11.40 0.34 7.83
CA THR A 172 11.70 -0.43 9.06
C THR A 172 11.20 -1.87 8.97
N ARG A 173 10.29 -2.15 8.01
CA ARG A 173 9.71 -3.46 7.75
C ARG A 173 10.46 -4.11 6.58
N PRO A 174 10.86 -5.38 6.68
CA PRO A 174 11.48 -6.08 5.56
C PRO A 174 10.46 -6.20 4.42
N ALA A 175 10.89 -5.83 3.21
CA ALA A 175 10.19 -6.19 1.99
C ALA A 175 10.63 -7.60 1.61
N LEU A 176 9.67 -8.51 1.52
CA LEU A 176 9.96 -9.91 1.23
C LEU A 176 10.36 -10.08 -0.23
N SER A 177 11.34 -10.94 -0.46
CA SER A 177 11.61 -11.51 -1.78
C SER A 177 10.44 -12.37 -2.25
N VAL A 178 10.43 -12.74 -3.53
CA VAL A 178 9.37 -13.58 -4.11
C VAL A 178 9.26 -14.94 -3.39
N GLU A 179 10.39 -15.54 -2.99
CA GLU A 179 10.41 -16.81 -2.28
C GLU A 179 9.86 -16.69 -0.85
N GLU A 180 10.29 -15.65 -0.13
CA GLU A 180 9.79 -15.34 1.21
C GLU A 180 8.31 -14.96 1.19
N ALA A 181 7.87 -14.23 0.17
CA ALA A 181 6.47 -13.93 -0.06
C ALA A 181 5.66 -15.21 -0.18
N ARG A 182 6.11 -16.21 -0.96
CA ARG A 182 5.42 -17.51 -1.06
C ARG A 182 5.30 -18.20 0.29
N LEU A 183 6.36 -18.20 1.09
CA LEU A 183 6.34 -18.75 2.46
C LEU A 183 5.34 -18.01 3.34
N ALA A 184 5.40 -16.68 3.37
CA ALA A 184 4.48 -15.84 4.13
C ALA A 184 3.02 -16.09 3.71
N THR A 185 2.81 -16.30 2.42
CA THR A 185 1.47 -16.43 1.87
C THR A 185 0.84 -17.79 2.14
N ASN A 186 1.63 -18.86 2.25
CA ASN A 186 1.16 -20.15 2.73
C ASN A 186 0.61 -20.07 4.16
N LEU A 187 1.12 -19.16 4.98
CA LEU A 187 0.65 -18.95 6.35
C LEU A 187 -0.64 -18.13 6.43
N LEU A 188 -0.90 -17.30 5.41
CA LEU A 188 -2.11 -16.47 5.31
C LEU A 188 -3.30 -17.23 4.76
N ARG A 189 -3.07 -18.35 4.04
CA ARG A 189 -4.16 -19.20 3.59
C ARG A 189 -4.96 -19.63 4.82
N PRO A 190 -6.26 -19.29 4.92
CA PRO A 190 -7.08 -19.85 5.98
C PRO A 190 -6.95 -21.36 5.85
N HIS A 191 -6.55 -22.01 6.94
CA HIS A 191 -6.61 -23.46 7.01
C HIS A 191 -8.06 -23.81 6.71
N VAL A 192 -8.33 -24.34 5.52
CA VAL A 192 -9.65 -24.91 5.23
C VAL A 192 -9.82 -25.95 6.34
N PRO A 193 -10.81 -25.82 7.24
CA PRO A 193 -11.14 -26.95 8.08
C PRO A 193 -11.56 -28.02 7.10
N SER A 194 -10.74 -29.06 6.96
CA SER A 194 -11.12 -30.24 6.23
C SER A 194 -12.40 -30.76 6.87
N HIS A 195 -13.55 -30.54 6.23
CA HIS A 195 -14.75 -31.31 6.51
C HIS A 195 -14.49 -32.74 6.01
N ALA A 196 -13.64 -33.47 6.74
CA ALA A 196 -13.31 -34.87 6.50
C ALA A 196 -12.66 -35.47 7.76
N GLN A 197 -13.41 -35.50 8.86
CA GLN A 197 -13.42 -36.62 9.82
C GLN A 197 -14.55 -36.43 10.84
N ALA A 198 -15.78 -36.31 10.32
CA ALA A 198 -16.93 -36.88 11.02
C ALA A 198 -17.10 -38.32 10.49
N ALA A 199 -16.14 -39.19 10.81
CA ALA A 199 -16.25 -40.62 10.59
C ALA A 199 -16.41 -41.28 11.95
N ALA A 200 -17.67 -41.55 12.28
CA ALA A 200 -18.14 -42.68 13.08
C ALA A 200 -17.30 -43.07 14.32
N PHE A 201 -17.72 -42.56 15.48
CA PHE A 201 -17.69 -43.39 16.68
C PHE A 201 -18.98 -44.22 16.69
N PRO A 202 -18.94 -45.56 16.54
CA PRO A 202 -20.09 -46.38 16.85
C PRO A 202 -20.18 -46.50 18.38
N LEU A 203 -21.28 -46.00 18.94
CA LEU A 203 -21.70 -46.39 20.29
C LEU A 203 -22.33 -47.79 20.18
N HIS A 204 -21.66 -48.78 20.76
CA HIS A 204 -22.26 -50.04 21.21
C HIS A 204 -22.00 -50.16 22.71
#